data_AF-A0A841HXW6-F1
#
_entry.id   AF-A0A841HXW6-F1
#
_cell.length_a   1.000
_cell.length_b   1.000
_cell.length_c   1.000
_cell.angle_alpha   90.00
_cell.angle_beta   90.00
_cell.angle_gamma   90.00
#
_symmetry.space_group_name_H-M   'P 1'
#
loop_
_entity.id
_entity.type
_entity.pdbx_description
1 polymer ?
#
loop_
_entity_poly.entity_id
_entity_poly.type
_entity_poly.pdbx_seq_one_letter_code
_entity_poly.pdbx_strand_id
1 'polypeptide(L)'
;MRRILLLLALAASSAGAVELRASVDGQATQDALVRALTSFQVDDIQFQLRLEPNGNYRFQTGSTVLFNPDIGSRTLVRGNTREVMVNPESRLPLEAVWRAEAARLININQPLLVEGNREVSDADRQAVKDRYSGNPDLNGDGKVDITDLGILASNYGKSGTGLRGDLNFDGVVDGRDVAIFEKGYPLGNRANPAASPAAPAPVTPPAAPGTPPPTTAPAAPGTPPATAPATPPAPQPPATPAPNPTAPTPADPNTPGDPETPPTTPPSTTPPETPPTTPGEPETPPAGPPAPTPPETPPTPAPPGG
;
A
#
# COMPACT_ATOMS: atom_id res chain seq x y z
N MET A 1 -25.19 -6.47 28.73
CA MET A 1 -25.43 -5.26 27.90
C MET A 1 -24.63 -4.10 28.47
N ARG A 2 -23.39 -3.84 28.02
CA ARG A 2 -22.61 -2.68 28.49
C ARG A 2 -21.88 -2.00 27.33
N ARG A 3 -22.58 -0.99 26.81
CA ARG A 3 -22.15 0.36 26.40
C ARG A 3 -20.88 0.46 25.54
N ILE A 4 -21.13 0.52 24.24
CA ILE A 4 -20.29 1.17 23.22
C ILE A 4 -20.08 2.62 23.66
N LEU A 5 -18.85 3.00 23.99
CA LEU A 5 -18.44 4.39 24.14
C LEU A 5 -17.65 4.76 22.89
N LEU A 6 -18.33 5.40 21.94
CA LEU A 6 -17.77 5.96 20.73
C LEU A 6 -17.03 7.26 21.14
N LEU A 7 -15.73 7.17 21.42
CA LEU A 7 -14.89 8.35 21.61
C LEU A 7 -14.48 8.85 20.22
N LEU A 8 -15.31 9.76 19.69
CA LEU A 8 -15.04 10.51 18.48
C LEU A 8 -13.91 11.50 18.79
N ALA A 9 -12.67 11.10 18.52
CA ALA A 9 -11.55 12.04 18.48
C ALA A 9 -11.78 12.96 17.28
N LEU A 10 -12.26 14.18 17.55
CA LEU A 10 -12.36 15.25 16.57
C LEU A 10 -10.94 15.72 16.24
N ALA A 11 -10.28 15.04 15.30
CA ALA A 11 -9.09 15.57 14.65
C ALA A 11 -9.55 16.81 13.87
N ALA A 12 -9.15 17.99 14.32
CA ALA A 12 -9.27 19.19 13.52
C ALA A 12 -8.51 18.94 12.22
N SER A 13 -9.23 18.86 11.10
CA SER A 13 -8.63 18.79 9.77
C SER A 13 -7.81 20.05 9.56
N SER A 14 -6.50 20.00 9.84
CA SER A 14 -5.59 21.01 9.33
C SER A 14 -5.61 20.91 7.80
N ALA A 15 -6.06 21.99 7.15
CA ALA A 15 -6.03 22.09 5.70
C ALA A 15 -4.60 21.81 5.20
N GLY A 16 -4.43 20.75 4.41
CA GLY A 16 -3.14 20.33 3.84
C GLY A 16 -2.53 19.04 4.40
N ALA A 17 -3.14 18.40 5.41
CA ALA A 17 -2.66 17.10 5.87
C ALA A 17 -3.13 15.95 4.96
N VAL A 18 -2.23 15.02 4.66
CA VAL A 18 -2.49 13.75 3.98
C VAL A 18 -3.34 12.87 4.87
N GLU A 19 -4.51 12.48 4.36
CA GLU A 19 -5.46 11.69 5.12
C GLU A 19 -5.32 10.19 4.84
N LEU A 20 -4.91 9.44 5.86
CA LEU A 20 -4.69 8.00 5.78
C LEU A 20 -5.87 7.27 6.42
N ARG A 21 -6.51 6.40 5.65
CA ARG A 21 -7.70 5.65 6.11
C ARG A 21 -7.32 4.25 6.57
N ALA A 22 -7.61 3.92 7.83
CA ALA A 22 -7.44 2.57 8.35
C ALA A 22 -8.41 2.26 9.48
N SER A 23 -8.62 0.97 9.75
CA SER A 23 -9.19 0.52 11.02
C SER A 23 -8.07 0.13 11.98
N VAL A 24 -8.25 0.39 13.26
CA VAL A 24 -7.29 0.02 14.33
C VAL A 24 -8.04 -0.66 15.47
N ASP A 25 -7.42 -1.67 16.08
CA ASP A 25 -7.97 -2.35 17.24
C ASP A 25 -7.36 -1.78 18.54
N GLY A 26 -8.13 -0.90 19.18
CA GLY A 26 -7.80 -0.28 20.47
C GLY A 26 -6.94 0.99 20.39
N GLN A 27 -7.00 1.77 21.46
CA GLN A 27 -6.34 3.07 21.56
C GLN A 27 -4.81 2.97 21.51
N ALA A 28 -4.22 1.96 22.15
CA ALA A 28 -2.76 1.78 22.16
C ALA A 28 -2.20 1.54 20.74
N THR A 29 -2.91 0.75 19.93
CA THR A 29 -2.58 0.50 18.52
C THR A 29 -2.67 1.80 17.72
N GLN A 30 -3.73 2.60 17.94
CA GLN A 30 -3.90 3.90 17.32
C GLN A 30 -2.76 4.86 17.67
N ASP A 31 -2.45 5.01 18.95
CA ASP A 31 -1.44 5.94 19.45
C ASP A 31 -0.04 5.57 18.92
N ALA A 32 0.27 4.27 18.85
CA ALA A 32 1.53 3.78 18.32
C ALA A 32 1.66 4.04 16.80
N LEU A 33 0.59 3.80 16.03
CA LEU A 33 0.57 4.09 14.60
C LEU A 33 0.65 5.59 14.32
N VAL A 34 -0.10 6.42 15.05
CA VAL A 34 -0.05 7.88 14.93
C VAL A 34 1.36 8.38 15.24
N ARG A 35 1.98 7.93 16.33
CA ARG A 35 3.36 8.30 16.68
C ARG A 35 4.36 7.92 15.58
N ALA A 36 4.20 6.74 14.98
CA ALA A 36 5.04 6.32 13.87
C ALA A 36 4.82 7.18 12.62
N LEU A 37 3.58 7.51 12.27
CA LEU A 37 3.26 8.42 11.17
C LEU A 37 3.81 9.83 11.39
N THR A 38 3.75 10.35 12.61
CA THR A 38 4.34 11.64 12.98
C THR A 38 5.84 11.68 12.71
N SER A 39 6.55 10.55 12.86
CA SER A 39 7.99 10.49 12.57
C SER A 39 8.33 10.67 11.07
N PHE A 40 7.37 10.51 10.17
CA PHE A 40 7.55 10.72 8.72
C PHE A 40 7.15 12.11 8.23
N GLN A 41 6.64 12.98 9.11
CA GLN A 41 6.27 14.33 8.72
C GLN A 41 7.52 15.13 8.31
N VAL A 42 7.43 15.88 7.22
CA VAL A 42 8.55 16.67 6.70
C VAL A 42 8.02 17.97 6.10
N ASP A 43 8.66 19.08 6.44
CA ASP A 43 8.23 20.43 6.05
C ASP A 43 6.72 20.64 6.36
N ASP A 44 5.91 20.94 5.35
CA ASP A 44 4.45 21.10 5.45
C ASP A 44 3.67 19.79 5.29
N ILE A 45 4.32 18.66 5.02
CA ILE A 45 3.68 17.36 4.80
C ILE A 45 3.36 16.72 6.15
N GLN A 46 2.07 16.70 6.46
CA GLN A 46 1.51 16.17 7.70
C GLN A 46 0.64 14.96 7.41
N PHE A 47 0.72 13.91 8.24
CA PHE A 47 -0.14 12.73 8.11
C PHE A 47 -1.21 12.72 9.20
N GLN A 48 -2.46 12.49 8.80
CA GLN A 48 -3.59 12.30 9.70
C GLN A 48 -4.23 10.95 9.49
N LEU A 49 -4.39 10.19 10.58
CA LEU A 49 -5.09 8.92 10.56
C LEU A 49 -6.60 9.15 10.71
N ARG A 50 -7.38 8.82 9.68
CA ARG A 50 -8.84 8.72 9.75
C ARG A 50 -9.23 7.27 10.01
N LEU A 51 -9.98 7.06 11.11
CA LEU A 51 -10.49 5.74 11.45
C LEU A 51 -11.74 5.41 10.62
N GLU A 52 -11.67 4.32 9.86
CA GLU A 52 -12.77 3.84 9.04
C GLU A 52 -13.01 2.34 9.32
N PRO A 53 -14.24 1.93 9.68
CA PRO A 53 -14.55 0.53 10.01
C PRO A 53 -14.23 -0.47 8.88
N ASN A 54 -14.32 -0.02 7.62
CA ASN A 54 -14.12 -0.84 6.43
C ASN A 54 -12.87 -0.41 5.64
N GLY A 55 -11.88 0.18 6.31
CA GLY A 55 -10.63 0.59 5.66
C GLY A 55 -9.89 -0.58 5.01
N ASN A 56 -9.16 -0.30 3.93
CA ASN A 56 -8.31 -1.30 3.25
C ASN A 56 -7.17 -1.82 4.14
N TYR A 57 -6.82 -1.07 5.20
CA TYR A 57 -5.89 -1.50 6.22
C TYR A 57 -6.61 -1.71 7.55
N ARG A 58 -6.29 -2.81 8.23
CA ARG A 58 -6.71 -3.10 9.60
C ARG A 58 -5.49 -3.40 10.44
N PHE A 59 -5.20 -2.54 11.42
CA PHE A 59 -4.09 -2.73 12.34
C PHE A 59 -4.59 -3.30 13.66
N GLN A 60 -3.87 -4.28 14.18
CA GLN A 60 -4.11 -4.80 15.53
C GLN A 60 -2.80 -5.22 16.17
N THR A 61 -2.78 -5.20 17.50
CA THR A 61 -1.65 -5.66 18.29
C THR A 61 -1.95 -7.06 18.82
N GLY A 62 -1.01 -7.98 18.63
CA GLY A 62 -1.16 -9.37 19.02
C GLY A 62 -1.94 -10.21 18.00
N SER A 63 -2.12 -11.48 18.34
CA SER A 63 -2.85 -12.44 17.53
C SER A 63 -3.25 -13.69 18.33
N THR A 64 -4.32 -14.36 17.90
CA THR A 64 -4.66 -15.73 18.30
C THR A 64 -3.62 -16.79 17.89
N VAL A 65 -2.89 -16.56 16.80
CA VAL A 65 -1.77 -17.41 16.37
C VAL A 65 -0.48 -16.76 16.82
N LEU A 66 0.31 -17.48 17.63
CA LEU A 66 1.60 -17.01 18.14
C LEU A 66 2.52 -16.51 17.03
N PHE A 67 3.26 -15.46 17.33
CA PHE A 67 4.32 -14.96 16.48
C PHE A 67 5.62 -15.71 16.74
N ASN A 68 6.47 -15.80 15.74
CA ASN A 68 7.89 -16.00 16.01
C ASN A 68 8.44 -14.72 16.69
N PRO A 69 9.21 -14.82 17.80
CA PRO A 69 9.77 -13.65 18.49
C PRO A 69 10.62 -12.75 17.59
N ASP A 70 11.23 -13.27 16.53
CA ASP A 70 12.09 -12.50 15.62
C ASP A 70 11.29 -11.71 14.58
N ILE A 71 9.96 -11.90 14.51
CA ILE A 71 9.07 -11.19 13.59
C ILE A 71 8.33 -10.08 14.34
N GLY A 72 8.51 -8.84 13.87
CA GLY A 72 7.84 -7.66 14.44
C GLY A 72 6.37 -7.52 14.04
N SER A 73 6.01 -7.93 12.83
CA SER A 73 4.65 -7.83 12.33
C SER A 73 4.40 -8.87 11.24
N ARG A 74 3.13 -9.19 11.00
CA ARG A 74 2.72 -9.98 9.85
C ARG A 74 1.50 -9.35 9.19
N THR A 75 1.39 -9.52 7.88
CA THR A 75 0.26 -9.02 7.11
C THR A 75 -0.48 -10.20 6.47
N LEU A 76 -1.78 -10.27 6.71
CA LEU A 76 -2.69 -11.20 6.03
C LEU A 76 -3.54 -10.41 5.04
N VAL A 77 -3.64 -10.90 3.80
CA VAL A 77 -4.52 -10.30 2.80
C VAL A 77 -5.80 -11.13 2.74
N ARG A 78 -6.94 -10.50 3.04
CA ARG A 78 -8.28 -11.10 2.93
C ARG A 78 -9.14 -10.24 2.03
N GLY A 79 -9.41 -10.71 0.82
CA GLY A 79 -10.09 -9.91 -0.20
C GLY A 79 -9.31 -8.63 -0.49
N ASN A 80 -9.93 -7.47 -0.26
CA ASN A 80 -9.30 -6.16 -0.46
C ASN A 80 -8.68 -5.57 0.83
N THR A 81 -8.79 -6.27 1.95
CA THR A 81 -8.31 -5.79 3.25
C THR A 81 -6.97 -6.42 3.61
N ARG A 82 -6.02 -5.58 4.01
CA ARG A 82 -4.73 -5.95 4.58
C ARG A 82 -4.84 -5.87 6.10
N GLU A 83 -4.82 -7.03 6.74
CA GLU A 83 -4.83 -7.14 8.19
C GLU A 83 -3.38 -7.24 8.69
N VAL A 84 -2.91 -6.16 9.28
CA VAL A 84 -1.58 -6.01 9.86
C VAL A 84 -1.67 -6.34 11.35
N MET A 85 -0.93 -7.36 11.75
CA MET A 85 -0.87 -7.83 13.12
C MET A 85 0.53 -7.57 13.64
N VAL A 86 0.67 -6.66 14.59
CA VAL A 86 1.95 -6.29 15.20
C VAL A 86 2.22 -7.19 16.40
N ASN A 87 3.43 -7.72 16.50
CA ASN A 87 3.88 -8.56 17.59
C ASN A 87 4.38 -7.69 18.76
N PRO A 88 3.64 -7.59 19.87
CA PRO A 88 4.09 -6.81 21.03
C PRO A 88 5.25 -7.46 21.77
N GLU A 89 5.47 -8.77 21.58
CA GLU A 89 6.52 -9.56 22.24
C GLU A 89 7.73 -9.81 21.32
N SER A 90 7.84 -9.04 20.23
CA SER A 90 8.98 -9.15 19.33
C SER A 90 10.28 -8.75 20.05
N ARG A 91 11.37 -9.40 19.68
CA ARG A 91 12.72 -8.96 20.05
C ARG A 91 13.13 -7.66 19.37
N LEU A 92 12.41 -7.27 18.31
CA LEU A 92 12.61 -6.00 17.64
C LEU A 92 11.99 -4.86 18.46
N PRO A 93 12.62 -3.67 18.51
CA PRO A 93 12.01 -2.50 19.12
C PRO A 93 10.64 -2.22 18.51
N LEU A 94 9.60 -2.19 19.33
CA LEU A 94 8.21 -2.03 18.88
C LEU A 94 8.02 -0.73 18.09
N GLU A 95 8.74 0.34 18.44
CA GLU A 95 8.72 1.59 17.69
C GLU A 95 9.26 1.43 16.26
N ALA A 96 10.31 0.64 16.06
CA ALA A 96 10.86 0.36 14.73
C ALA A 96 9.87 -0.45 13.87
N VAL A 97 9.16 -1.39 14.49
CA VAL A 97 8.09 -2.16 13.84
C VAL A 97 6.97 -1.23 13.39
N TRP A 98 6.47 -0.37 14.29
CA TRP A 98 5.41 0.59 13.95
C TRP A 98 5.84 1.57 12.87
N ARG A 99 7.09 2.03 12.88
CA ARG A 99 7.64 2.83 11.78
C ARG A 99 7.57 2.05 10.48
N ALA A 100 8.07 0.82 10.44
CA ALA A 100 8.02 -0.01 9.22
C ALA A 100 6.58 -0.19 8.69
N GLU A 101 5.61 -0.40 9.58
CA GLU A 101 4.20 -0.47 9.19
C GLU A 101 3.64 0.86 8.71
N ALA A 102 3.99 1.97 9.36
CA ALA A 102 3.62 3.31 8.92
C ALA A 102 4.18 3.62 7.52
N ALA A 103 5.42 3.22 7.23
CA ALA A 103 6.01 3.38 5.89
C ALA A 103 5.29 2.57 4.81
N ARG A 104 4.85 1.35 5.13
CA ARG A 104 4.02 0.56 4.22
C ARG A 104 2.66 1.23 4.00
N LEU A 105 2.07 1.79 5.05
CA LEU A 105 0.80 2.50 4.97
C LEU A 105 0.90 3.73 4.06
N ILE A 106 1.97 4.51 4.18
CA ILE A 106 2.25 5.69 3.32
C ILE A 106 3.03 5.31 2.04
N ASN A 107 3.17 4.01 1.76
CA ASN A 107 3.77 3.47 0.55
C ASN A 107 5.11 4.12 0.14
N ILE A 108 6.01 4.30 1.11
CA ILE A 108 7.41 4.69 0.86
C ILE A 108 8.28 3.42 0.88
N ASN A 109 9.04 3.21 -0.20
CA ASN A 109 9.80 2.00 -0.52
C ASN A 109 10.67 1.54 0.67
N GLN A 110 10.58 0.26 1.08
CA GLN A 110 11.31 -0.26 2.25
C GLN A 110 12.32 -1.34 1.83
N PRO A 111 13.64 -1.18 2.09
CA PRO A 111 14.47 -2.35 2.35
C PRO A 111 13.94 -3.06 3.60
N LEU A 112 13.85 -4.40 3.55
CA LEU A 112 13.47 -5.20 4.73
C LEU A 112 14.33 -4.80 5.94
N LEU A 113 13.75 -4.89 7.14
CA LEU A 113 14.48 -4.74 8.40
C LEU A 113 15.61 -5.78 8.45
N VAL A 114 16.86 -5.38 8.18
CA VAL A 114 18.01 -6.29 8.28
C VAL A 114 18.63 -6.27 9.68
N GLU A 115 18.52 -5.17 10.44
CA GLU A 115 19.31 -5.00 11.69
C GLU A 115 18.54 -4.40 12.89
N GLY A 116 17.20 -4.41 12.84
CA GLY A 116 16.39 -4.15 14.03
C GLY A 116 16.28 -2.71 14.51
N ASN A 117 16.78 -1.70 13.78
CA ASN A 117 16.53 -0.30 14.10
C ASN A 117 16.12 0.48 12.84
N ARG A 118 14.81 0.59 12.60
CA ARG A 118 14.31 1.51 11.57
C ARG A 118 14.24 2.92 12.13
N GLU A 119 15.24 3.72 11.80
CA GLU A 119 15.17 5.16 11.91
C GLU A 119 14.61 5.77 10.62
N VAL A 120 14.10 6.99 10.71
CA VAL A 120 13.64 7.74 9.53
C VAL A 120 14.86 8.37 8.87
N SER A 121 15.25 7.84 7.72
CA SER A 121 16.43 8.28 6.95
C SER A 121 16.15 9.52 6.09
N ASP A 122 17.19 10.14 5.55
CA ASP A 122 17.05 11.19 4.53
C ASP A 122 16.37 10.66 3.26
N ALA A 123 16.61 9.40 2.92
CA ALA A 123 15.94 8.74 1.81
C ALA A 123 14.43 8.59 2.06
N ASP A 124 14.02 8.26 3.30
CA ASP A 124 12.59 8.24 3.67
C ASP A 124 11.99 9.65 3.57
N ARG A 125 12.68 10.67 4.08
CA ARG A 125 12.23 12.07 3.99
C ARG A 125 12.07 12.50 2.53
N GLN A 126 13.03 12.18 1.67
CA GLN A 126 12.95 12.49 0.24
C GLN A 126 11.80 11.74 -0.42
N ALA A 127 11.63 10.45 -0.13
CA ALA A 127 10.51 9.66 -0.65
C ALA A 127 9.15 10.20 -0.21
N VAL A 128 9.02 10.73 1.02
CA VAL A 128 7.82 11.42 1.46
C VAL A 128 7.59 12.69 0.64
N LYS A 129 8.63 13.52 0.42
CA LYS A 129 8.50 14.72 -0.42
C LYS A 129 8.12 14.38 -1.85
N ASP A 130 8.83 13.45 -2.49
CA ASP A 130 8.58 13.03 -3.86
C ASP A 130 7.15 12.50 -4.02
N ARG A 131 6.66 11.77 -3.01
CA ARG A 131 5.33 11.19 -3.04
C ARG A 131 4.22 12.16 -2.68
N TYR A 132 4.42 13.01 -1.67
CA TYR A 132 3.35 13.75 -0.99
C TYR A 132 3.44 15.28 -1.11
N SER A 133 4.40 15.81 -1.89
CA SER A 133 4.49 17.25 -2.19
C SER A 133 3.34 17.79 -3.05
N GLY A 134 2.42 16.93 -3.52
CA GLY A 134 1.36 17.31 -4.44
C GLY A 134 1.92 17.72 -5.81
N ASN A 135 3.07 17.17 -6.20
CA ASN A 135 3.72 17.49 -7.47
C ASN A 135 2.81 17.06 -8.64
N PRO A 136 2.38 18.01 -9.50
CA PRO A 136 1.50 17.68 -10.62
C PRO A 136 2.21 17.08 -11.83
N ASP A 137 3.52 16.90 -11.78
CA ASP A 137 4.29 16.06 -12.72
C ASP A 137 4.03 14.58 -12.38
N LEU A 138 3.03 14.00 -13.04
CA LEU A 138 2.53 12.65 -12.76
C LEU A 138 3.28 11.56 -13.55
N ASN A 139 4.01 11.95 -14.60
CA ASN A 139 4.83 11.05 -15.40
C ASN A 139 6.32 11.05 -14.98
N GLY A 140 6.76 12.04 -14.20
CA GLY A 140 8.10 12.19 -13.65
C GLY A 140 9.13 12.74 -14.63
N ASP A 141 8.71 13.45 -15.68
CA ASP A 141 9.59 13.97 -16.73
C ASP A 141 10.15 15.37 -16.43
N GLY A 142 9.79 15.94 -15.28
CA GLY A 142 10.21 17.25 -14.82
C GLY A 142 9.41 18.40 -15.42
N LYS A 143 8.31 18.12 -16.13
CA LYS A 143 7.37 19.10 -16.66
C LYS A 143 5.96 18.77 -16.15
N VAL A 144 5.12 19.80 -16.14
CA VAL A 144 3.70 19.65 -15.85
C VAL A 144 2.98 20.05 -17.13
N ASP A 145 2.47 19.08 -17.88
CA ASP A 145 1.84 19.32 -19.18
C ASP A 145 0.58 18.48 -19.43
N ILE A 146 0.09 18.50 -20.67
CA ILE A 146 -1.16 17.81 -21.05
C ILE A 146 -1.08 16.28 -20.86
N THR A 147 0.13 15.72 -20.83
CA THR A 147 0.39 14.31 -20.57
C THR A 147 0.03 13.98 -19.12
N ASP A 148 0.43 14.83 -18.17
CA ASP A 148 0.08 14.67 -16.76
C ASP A 148 -1.42 14.85 -16.55
N LEU A 149 -2.03 15.84 -17.21
CA LEU A 149 -3.48 16.00 -17.20
C LEU A 149 -4.20 14.75 -17.74
N GLY A 150 -3.64 14.10 -18.77
CA GLY A 150 -4.13 12.84 -19.30
C GLY A 150 -4.06 11.70 -18.28
N ILE A 151 -3.00 11.62 -17.48
CA ILE A 151 -2.86 10.65 -16.38
C ILE A 151 -3.89 10.91 -15.29
N LEU A 152 -4.06 12.17 -14.89
CA LEU A 152 -5.06 12.57 -13.90
C LEU A 152 -6.47 12.23 -14.37
N ALA A 153 -6.82 12.64 -15.60
CA ALA A 153 -8.13 12.37 -16.19
C ALA A 153 -8.41 10.87 -16.33
N SER A 154 -7.39 10.06 -16.67
CA SER A 154 -7.52 8.60 -16.79
C SER A 154 -7.78 7.90 -15.45
N ASN A 155 -7.46 8.56 -14.33
CA ASN A 155 -7.70 8.05 -12.99
C ASN A 155 -8.85 8.75 -12.28
N TYR A 156 -9.46 9.78 -12.87
CA TYR A 156 -10.56 10.52 -12.29
C TYR A 156 -11.74 9.61 -11.90
N GLY A 157 -12.23 9.79 -10.68
CA GLY A 157 -13.30 8.99 -10.07
C GLY A 157 -12.87 7.62 -9.56
N LYS A 158 -11.60 7.22 -9.72
CA LYS A 158 -11.08 5.99 -9.11
C LYS A 158 -10.76 6.21 -7.64
N SER A 159 -10.87 5.14 -6.85
CA SER A 159 -10.49 5.10 -5.44
C SER A 159 -9.53 3.95 -5.15
N GLY A 160 -8.61 4.16 -4.21
CA GLY A 160 -7.55 3.21 -3.87
C GLY A 160 -6.30 3.89 -3.32
N THR A 161 -5.37 3.11 -2.79
CA THR A 161 -4.12 3.65 -2.23
C THR A 161 -3.03 3.78 -3.29
N GLY A 162 -2.47 4.98 -3.43
CA GLY A 162 -1.35 5.27 -4.32
C GLY A 162 -1.72 5.40 -5.79
N LEU A 163 -2.93 5.90 -6.07
CA LEU A 163 -3.36 6.22 -7.43
C LEU A 163 -2.53 7.38 -8.00
N ARG A 164 -2.10 7.26 -9.25
CA ARG A 164 -1.54 8.40 -9.98
C ARG A 164 -2.68 9.41 -10.24
N GLY A 165 -2.49 10.65 -9.82
CA GLY A 165 -3.49 11.71 -9.90
C GLY A 165 -4.25 11.98 -8.59
N ASP A 166 -4.07 11.17 -7.54
CA ASP A 166 -4.54 11.48 -6.18
C ASP A 166 -3.48 12.37 -5.51
N LEU A 167 -3.52 13.66 -5.82
CA LEU A 167 -2.55 14.68 -5.43
C LEU A 167 -2.77 15.21 -4.01
N ASN A 168 -3.99 15.05 -3.46
CA ASN A 168 -4.29 15.36 -2.06
C ASN A 168 -4.17 14.13 -1.14
N PHE A 169 -4.02 12.93 -1.74
CA PHE A 169 -3.84 11.65 -1.07
C PHE A 169 -5.02 11.25 -0.19
N ASP A 170 -6.24 11.67 -0.55
CA ASP A 170 -7.46 11.31 0.16
C ASP A 170 -7.99 9.91 -0.23
N GLY A 171 -7.29 9.23 -1.15
CA GLY A 171 -7.60 7.89 -1.64
C GLY A 171 -8.62 7.87 -2.77
N VAL A 172 -9.01 9.04 -3.30
CA VAL A 172 -9.93 9.21 -4.42
C VAL A 172 -9.36 10.28 -5.35
N VAL A 173 -9.33 10.02 -6.65
CA VAL A 173 -8.99 11.07 -7.63
C VAL A 173 -10.25 11.85 -7.95
N ASP A 174 -10.40 13.07 -7.44
CA ASP A 174 -11.57 13.92 -7.63
C ASP A 174 -11.23 15.39 -7.97
N GLY A 175 -12.23 16.28 -7.89
CA GLY A 175 -12.06 17.70 -8.20
C GLY A 175 -11.07 18.43 -7.29
N ARG A 176 -10.76 17.90 -6.10
CA ARG A 176 -9.75 18.45 -5.20
C ARG A 176 -8.34 18.24 -5.77
N ASP A 177 -8.10 17.10 -6.42
CA ASP A 177 -6.82 16.84 -7.08
C ASP A 177 -6.64 17.71 -8.31
N VAL A 178 -7.70 17.91 -9.08
CA VAL A 178 -7.70 18.88 -10.20
C VAL A 178 -7.32 20.27 -9.70
N ALA A 179 -7.86 20.71 -8.56
CA ALA A 179 -7.53 22.01 -7.98
C ALA A 179 -6.08 22.11 -7.48
N ILE A 180 -5.42 21.00 -7.15
CA ILE A 180 -3.97 20.97 -6.86
C ILE A 180 -3.18 21.00 -8.16
N PHE A 181 -3.59 20.21 -9.15
CA PHE A 181 -2.97 20.15 -10.47
C PHE A 181 -2.93 21.52 -11.14
N GLU A 182 -4.05 22.25 -11.14
CA GLU A 182 -4.18 23.58 -11.74
C GLU A 182 -3.21 24.62 -11.15
N LYS A 183 -2.77 24.47 -9.89
CA LYS A 183 -1.81 25.40 -9.26
C LYS A 183 -0.41 25.24 -9.81
N GLY A 184 -0.02 24.03 -10.21
CA GLY A 184 1.29 23.75 -10.80
C GLY A 184 1.28 23.67 -12.32
N TYR A 185 0.09 23.60 -12.94
CA TYR A 185 -0.03 23.62 -14.39
C TYR A 185 0.32 25.02 -14.92
N PRO A 186 1.35 25.16 -15.79
CA PRO A 186 1.69 26.44 -16.36
C PRO A 186 0.58 26.88 -17.34
N LEU A 187 -0.36 27.70 -16.86
CA LEU A 187 -1.26 28.47 -17.71
C LEU A 187 -0.38 29.46 -18.48
N GLY A 188 0.01 29.07 -19.69
CA GLY A 188 1.17 29.58 -20.39
C GLY A 188 1.43 31.09 -20.28
N ASN A 189 2.65 31.43 -19.84
CA ASN A 189 3.40 32.41 -20.59
C ASN A 189 3.47 31.90 -22.03
N ARG A 190 2.79 32.57 -22.97
CA ARG A 190 3.05 32.41 -24.40
C ARG A 190 4.44 32.97 -24.72
N ALA A 191 5.49 32.34 -24.23
CA ALA A 191 6.78 32.42 -24.90
C ALA A 191 6.63 31.58 -26.17
N ASN A 192 6.53 32.29 -27.28
CA ASN A 192 6.63 31.79 -28.64
C ASN A 192 7.60 30.59 -28.68
N PRO A 193 7.18 29.37 -29.07
CA PRO A 193 8.11 28.27 -29.19
C PRO A 193 9.20 28.72 -30.16
N ALA A 194 10.46 28.65 -29.70
CA ALA A 194 11.62 28.87 -30.54
C ALA A 194 11.42 28.06 -31.83
N ALA A 195 11.56 28.74 -32.97
CA ALA A 195 11.32 28.20 -34.29
C ALA A 195 11.95 26.81 -34.44
N SER A 196 11.09 25.79 -34.55
CA SER A 196 11.49 24.50 -35.09
C SER A 196 11.87 24.72 -36.57
N PRO A 197 13.01 24.21 -37.06
CA PRO A 197 13.43 24.45 -38.43
C PRO A 197 12.39 23.91 -39.43
N ALA A 198 12.14 24.70 -40.48
CA ALA A 198 11.10 24.48 -41.46
C ALA A 198 11.16 23.08 -42.10
N ALA A 199 10.04 22.37 -42.04
CA ALA A 199 9.79 21.17 -42.84
C ALA A 199 9.77 21.51 -44.35
N PRO A 200 10.22 20.60 -45.24
CA PRO A 200 10.19 20.85 -46.69
C PRO A 200 8.75 20.90 -47.22
N ALA A 201 8.54 21.74 -48.24
CA ALA A 201 7.24 22.05 -48.83
C ALA A 201 6.53 20.82 -49.43
N PRO A 202 5.17 20.77 -49.39
CA PRO A 202 4.41 19.66 -49.93
C PRO A 202 4.41 19.67 -51.47
N VAL A 203 4.72 18.52 -52.07
CA VAL A 203 4.48 18.26 -53.50
C VAL A 203 3.00 17.97 -53.73
N THR A 204 2.39 18.65 -54.70
CA THR A 204 0.98 18.53 -55.07
C THR A 204 0.71 17.24 -55.87
N PRO A 205 -0.37 16.48 -55.59
CA PRO A 205 -0.84 15.40 -56.46
C PRO A 205 -1.50 15.95 -57.75
N PRO A 206 -1.39 15.25 -58.90
CA PRO A 206 -2.02 15.69 -60.15
C PRO A 206 -3.55 15.47 -60.14
N ALA A 207 -4.26 16.36 -60.85
CA ALA A 207 -5.71 16.42 -60.96
C ALA A 207 -6.32 15.28 -61.81
N ALA A 208 -7.44 14.72 -61.36
CA ALA A 208 -8.26 13.76 -62.10
C ALA A 208 -9.30 14.48 -63.01
N PRO A 209 -9.68 13.92 -64.19
CA PRO A 209 -10.56 14.59 -65.16
C PRO A 209 -12.06 14.48 -64.84
N GLY A 210 -12.83 15.43 -65.38
CA GLY A 210 -14.20 15.80 -65.01
C GLY A 210 -15.35 14.81 -65.28
N THR A 211 -16.45 15.03 -64.54
CA THR A 211 -17.74 14.34 -64.61
C THR A 211 -18.66 14.96 -65.69
N PRO A 212 -19.46 14.17 -66.44
CA PRO A 212 -20.48 14.70 -67.36
C PRO A 212 -21.82 15.08 -66.65
N PRO A 213 -22.69 15.90 -67.29
CA PRO A 213 -23.92 16.45 -66.69
C PRO A 213 -25.15 15.50 -66.73
N PRO A 214 -26.23 15.83 -65.98
CA PRO A 214 -27.24 14.85 -65.55
C PRO A 214 -28.39 14.64 -66.57
N THR A 215 -28.98 13.44 -66.56
CA THR A 215 -30.22 13.11 -67.27
C THR A 215 -31.32 12.69 -66.28
N THR A 216 -32.54 13.10 -66.59
CA THR A 216 -33.78 13.15 -65.81
C THR A 216 -34.40 11.79 -65.40
N ALA A 217 -35.16 11.82 -64.30
CA ALA A 217 -35.92 10.74 -63.63
C ALA A 217 -37.05 10.10 -64.47
N PRO A 218 -37.66 8.95 -64.06
CA PRO A 218 -38.80 9.00 -63.12
C PRO A 218 -39.03 7.79 -62.15
N ALA A 219 -39.74 8.11 -61.06
CA ALA A 219 -40.72 7.35 -60.23
C ALA A 219 -40.40 5.99 -59.56
N ALA A 220 -40.78 5.93 -58.27
CA ALA A 220 -40.64 4.85 -57.26
C ALA A 220 -41.59 3.63 -57.50
N PRO A 221 -41.54 2.49 -56.76
CA PRO A 221 -41.80 2.44 -55.30
C PRO A 221 -41.05 1.36 -54.47
N GLY A 222 -41.03 1.51 -53.15
CA GLY A 222 -40.84 0.39 -52.22
C GLY A 222 -39.93 0.68 -51.03
N THR A 223 -40.50 1.20 -49.95
CA THR A 223 -39.92 1.18 -48.60
C THR A 223 -39.98 -0.24 -48.00
N PRO A 224 -38.89 -0.74 -47.40
CA PRO A 224 -38.93 -1.59 -46.22
C PRO A 224 -38.56 -0.79 -44.96
N PRO A 225 -39.04 -1.20 -43.78
CA PRO A 225 -39.00 -0.40 -42.56
C PRO A 225 -37.63 -0.37 -41.89
N ALA A 226 -37.39 0.70 -41.15
CA ALA A 226 -36.24 0.89 -40.27
C ALA A 226 -36.18 -0.22 -39.20
N THR A 227 -35.10 -0.98 -39.17
CA THR A 227 -34.72 -1.77 -38.00
C THR A 227 -34.12 -0.83 -36.95
N ALA A 228 -34.84 -0.67 -35.85
CA ALA A 228 -34.35 -0.06 -34.63
C ALA A 228 -33.08 -0.78 -34.13
N PRO A 229 -32.14 -0.08 -33.47
CA PRO A 229 -31.06 -0.72 -32.75
C PRO A 229 -31.65 -1.62 -31.65
N ALA A 230 -31.20 -2.88 -31.63
CA ALA A 230 -31.64 -3.87 -30.66
C ALA A 230 -31.45 -3.37 -29.23
N THR A 231 -32.52 -3.47 -28.44
CA THR A 231 -32.51 -3.28 -27.00
C THR A 231 -31.50 -4.27 -26.38
N PRO A 232 -30.63 -3.84 -25.44
CA PRO A 232 -29.80 -4.77 -24.69
C PRO A 232 -30.68 -5.80 -23.97
N PRO A 233 -30.28 -7.09 -23.91
CA PRO A 233 -31.04 -8.08 -23.17
C PRO A 233 -31.13 -7.67 -21.69
N ALA A 234 -32.33 -7.81 -21.13
CA ALA A 234 -32.57 -7.62 -19.71
C ALA A 234 -31.61 -8.51 -18.89
N PRO A 235 -31.13 -8.03 -17.73
CA PRO A 235 -30.25 -8.81 -16.87
C PRO A 235 -30.92 -10.14 -16.49
N GLN A 236 -30.24 -11.25 -16.77
CA GLN A 236 -30.69 -12.56 -16.29
C GLN A 236 -30.80 -12.53 -14.76
N PRO A 237 -31.90 -13.04 -14.18
CA PRO A 237 -31.96 -13.26 -12.74
C PRO A 237 -30.82 -14.21 -12.32
N PRO A 238 -30.25 -14.02 -11.13
CA PRO A 238 -29.13 -14.82 -10.66
C PRO A 238 -29.50 -16.31 -10.68
N ALA A 239 -28.60 -17.12 -11.26
CA ALA A 239 -28.71 -18.56 -11.21
C ALA A 239 -28.81 -19.01 -9.74
N THR A 240 -29.85 -19.79 -9.46
CA THR A 240 -30.04 -20.44 -8.15
C THR A 240 -28.82 -21.32 -7.87
N PRO A 241 -28.16 -21.23 -6.70
CA PRO A 241 -27.05 -22.11 -6.38
C PRO A 241 -27.50 -23.57 -6.42
N ALA A 242 -26.74 -24.41 -7.12
CA ALA A 242 -26.90 -25.85 -7.05
C ALA A 242 -26.75 -26.32 -5.58
N PRO A 243 -27.53 -27.30 -5.12
CA PRO A 243 -27.41 -27.82 -3.77
C PRO A 243 -26.02 -28.44 -3.55
N ASN A 244 -25.41 -28.04 -2.44
CA ASN A 244 -24.14 -28.51 -1.91
C ASN A 244 -24.17 -30.05 -1.73
N PRO A 245 -23.15 -30.81 -2.18
CA PRO A 245 -23.07 -32.23 -1.87
C PRO A 245 -22.83 -32.44 -0.36
N THR A 246 -23.91 -32.83 0.30
CA THR A 246 -23.99 -33.84 1.37
C THR A 246 -23.04 -33.69 2.56
N ALA A 247 -23.59 -33.13 3.65
CA ALA A 247 -23.15 -33.45 5.01
C ALA A 247 -23.41 -34.95 5.30
N PRO A 248 -22.56 -35.65 6.07
CA PRO A 248 -22.83 -37.03 6.46
C PRO A 248 -24.06 -37.10 7.38
N THR A 249 -24.97 -38.01 7.05
CA THR A 249 -26.18 -38.37 7.78
C THR A 249 -25.84 -38.87 9.20
N PRO A 250 -26.64 -38.55 10.24
CA PRO A 250 -26.51 -39.19 11.56
C PRO A 250 -26.79 -40.69 11.48
N ALA A 251 -25.92 -41.49 12.10
CA ALA A 251 -26.06 -42.94 12.15
C ALA A 251 -27.34 -43.37 12.88
N ASP A 252 -28.03 -44.36 12.30
CA ASP A 252 -29.20 -45.04 12.86
C ASP A 252 -28.74 -46.01 13.98
N PRO A 253 -29.27 -45.93 15.23
CA PRO A 253 -28.73 -46.66 16.38
C PRO A 253 -29.09 -48.16 16.46
N ASN A 254 -29.60 -48.79 15.41
CA ASN A 254 -30.10 -50.19 15.47
C ASN A 254 -29.56 -51.11 14.36
N THR A 255 -28.25 -51.19 14.18
CA THR A 255 -27.63 -52.28 13.39
C THR A 255 -26.72 -53.14 14.28
N PRO A 256 -27.04 -54.43 14.53
CA PRO A 256 -26.17 -55.39 15.21
C PRO A 256 -24.91 -55.67 14.38
N GLY A 257 -23.74 -55.61 15.05
CA GLY A 257 -22.43 -55.54 14.42
C GLY A 257 -21.82 -56.83 13.91
N ASP A 258 -20.86 -56.65 13.00
CA ASP A 258 -19.81 -57.61 12.66
C ASP A 258 -18.50 -57.24 13.37
N PRO A 259 -17.63 -58.21 13.73
CA PRO A 259 -16.42 -57.97 14.49
C PRO A 259 -15.27 -57.57 13.56
N GLU A 260 -15.04 -56.27 13.38
CA GLU A 260 -13.80 -55.79 12.76
C GLU A 260 -12.65 -55.72 13.78
N THR A 261 -11.52 -56.23 13.33
CA THR A 261 -10.22 -56.37 13.98
C THR A 261 -9.67 -55.06 14.59
N PRO A 262 -8.87 -55.13 15.67
CA PRO A 262 -8.31 -53.95 16.31
C PRO A 262 -7.29 -53.24 15.41
N PRO A 263 -7.25 -51.90 15.38
CA PRO A 263 -6.26 -51.15 14.64
C PRO A 263 -4.88 -51.27 15.29
N THR A 264 -3.88 -51.61 14.48
CA THR A 264 -2.46 -51.54 14.84
C THR A 264 -2.06 -50.09 15.07
N THR A 265 -1.59 -49.80 16.28
CA THR A 265 -0.96 -48.55 16.70
C THR A 265 0.30 -48.27 15.85
N PRO A 266 0.51 -47.04 15.36
CA PRO A 266 1.83 -46.65 14.86
C PRO A 266 2.82 -46.51 16.04
N PRO A 267 4.12 -46.84 15.84
CA PRO A 267 5.10 -46.75 16.91
C PRO A 267 5.37 -45.29 17.31
N SER A 268 5.33 -45.06 18.61
CA SER A 268 5.75 -43.83 19.29
C SER A 268 7.27 -43.68 19.14
N THR A 269 7.73 -42.67 18.41
CA THR A 269 9.15 -42.29 18.37
C THR A 269 9.45 -41.34 19.53
N THR A 270 9.68 -41.93 20.70
CA THR A 270 10.30 -41.25 21.84
C THR A 270 11.81 -41.24 21.63
N PRO A 271 12.52 -40.09 21.67
CA PRO A 271 13.98 -40.06 21.70
C PRO A 271 14.49 -40.64 23.03
N PRO A 272 15.67 -41.28 23.05
CA PRO A 272 16.23 -41.84 24.29
C PRO A 272 16.56 -40.73 25.29
N GLU A 273 16.11 -40.92 26.54
CA GLU A 273 16.54 -40.15 27.70
C GLU A 273 18.06 -40.29 27.88
N THR A 274 18.77 -39.15 27.86
CA THR A 274 20.14 -39.03 28.36
C THR A 274 20.18 -39.22 29.88
N PRO A 275 21.20 -39.92 30.44
CA PRO A 275 21.34 -40.11 31.88
C PRO A 275 21.65 -38.79 32.62
N PRO A 276 21.34 -38.69 33.92
CA PRO A 276 21.53 -37.47 34.69
C PRO A 276 23.02 -37.18 34.90
N THR A 277 23.48 -36.00 34.48
CA THR A 277 24.80 -35.46 34.79
C THR A 277 24.84 -34.96 36.24
N THR A 278 25.85 -35.42 36.96
CA THR A 278 26.28 -34.97 38.30
C THR A 278 26.42 -33.44 38.38
N PRO A 279 26.09 -32.78 39.50
CA PRO A 279 26.30 -31.34 39.67
C PRO A 279 27.80 -31.01 39.70
N GLY A 280 28.28 -30.33 38.66
CA GLY A 280 29.62 -29.75 38.61
C GLY A 280 29.68 -28.41 39.34
N GLU A 281 30.86 -28.15 39.92
CA GLU A 281 31.30 -26.92 40.58
C GLU A 281 30.95 -25.61 39.85
N PRO A 282 30.84 -24.48 40.57
CA PRO A 282 30.64 -23.17 39.96
C PRO A 282 31.90 -22.77 39.18
N GLU A 283 31.80 -22.76 37.85
CA GLU A 283 32.83 -22.18 36.99
C GLU A 283 32.91 -20.66 37.19
N THR A 284 34.10 -20.21 37.58
CA THR A 284 34.49 -18.79 37.62
C THR A 284 34.37 -18.18 36.22
N PRO A 285 33.73 -17.01 36.04
CA PRO A 285 33.60 -16.40 34.72
C PRO A 285 34.97 -16.06 34.13
N PRO A 286 35.15 -16.20 32.79
CA PRO A 286 36.40 -15.83 32.14
C PRO A 286 36.65 -14.32 32.29
N ALA A 287 37.90 -13.96 32.58
CA ALA A 287 38.35 -12.59 32.70
C ALA A 287 38.02 -11.82 31.41
N GLY A 288 37.37 -10.66 31.56
CA GLY A 288 37.03 -9.77 30.47
C GLY A 288 38.27 -9.28 29.70
N PRO A 289 38.09 -8.78 28.47
CA PRO A 289 39.19 -8.27 27.65
C PRO A 289 39.94 -7.15 28.37
N PRO A 290 41.27 -7.04 28.20
CA PRO A 290 42.07 -6.00 28.83
C PRO A 290 41.58 -4.61 28.41
N ALA A 291 41.56 -3.68 29.36
CA ALA A 291 41.19 -2.30 29.14
C ALA A 291 42.04 -1.65 28.03
N PRO A 292 41.46 -0.76 27.20
CA PRO A 292 42.20 -0.06 26.15
C PRO A 292 43.33 0.77 26.76
N THR A 293 44.51 0.69 26.15
CA THR A 293 45.70 1.45 26.52
C THR A 293 45.42 2.95 26.37
N PRO A 294 45.78 3.80 27.35
CA PRO A 294 45.60 5.25 27.21
C PRO A 294 46.41 5.78 26.02
N PRO A 295 45.92 6.82 25.33
CA PRO A 295 46.63 7.41 24.19
C PRO A 295 47.98 7.96 24.64
N GLU A 296 49.03 7.65 23.86
CA GLU A 296 50.37 8.22 24.08
C GLU A 296 50.31 9.75 24.02
N THR A 297 50.86 10.39 25.05
CA THR A 297 51.02 11.84 25.12
C THR A 297 51.88 12.31 23.94
N PRO A 298 51.45 13.31 23.15
CA PRO A 298 52.26 13.81 22.05
C PRO A 298 53.57 14.41 22.57
N PRO A 299 54.69 14.29 21.82
CA PRO A 299 55.97 14.82 22.23
C PRO A 299 55.93 16.35 22.35
N THR A 300 56.47 16.86 23.45
CA THR A 300 56.68 18.28 23.69
C THR A 300 57.51 18.91 22.57
N PRO A 301 57.06 20.01 21.94
CA PRO A 301 57.84 20.69 20.91
C PRO A 301 59.14 21.25 21.50
N ALA A 302 60.25 21.05 20.78
CA ALA A 302 61.55 21.60 21.14
C ALA A 302 61.50 23.13 21.25
N PRO A 303 62.24 23.74 22.20
CA PRO A 303 62.30 25.19 22.31
C PRO A 303 62.94 25.78 21.04
N PRO A 304 62.46 26.94 20.56
CA PRO A 304 63.10 27.64 19.47
C PRO A 304 64.50 28.06 19.91
N GLY A 305 65.52 27.69 19.13
CA GLY A 305 66.86 28.20 19.31
C GLY A 305 66.93 29.66 18.87
N GLY A 306 67.45 30.52 19.75
CA GLY A 306 67.71 31.94 19.48
C GLY A 306 67.18 32.85 20.56
#